data_AF-A0AAD0PWH3-F1
#
_entry.id   AF-A0AAD0PWH3-F1
#
_cell.length_a   1.000
_cell.length_b   1.000
_cell.length_c   1.000
_cell.angle_alpha   90.00
_cell.angle_beta   90.00
_cell.angle_gamma   90.00
#
_symmetry.space_group_name_H-M   'P 1'
#
loop_
_entity.id
_entity.type
_entity.pdbx_description
1 polymer ?
#
loop_
_entity_poly.entity_id
_entity_poly.type
_entity_poly.pdbx_seq_one_letter_code
_entity_poly.pdbx_strand_id
1 'polypeptide(L)'
;MSSFDIRRFVGDLKGAGVVISNESDLISRVSAAKDPERELSRHFTQGRTLHVSFAVDHNRPENGLIQVFKDNGLDDGWSYREFKQNAKQIGE
;
A
#
# COMPACT_ATOMS: atom_id res chain seq x y z
N MET A 1 10.22 6.88 -17.93
CA MET A 1 9.21 6.17 -17.13
C MET A 1 9.92 5.65 -15.90
N SER A 2 9.57 6.14 -14.71
CA SER A 2 10.09 5.57 -13.46
C SER A 2 9.38 4.23 -13.25
N SER A 3 10.15 3.15 -13.17
CA SER A 3 9.60 1.83 -12.81
C SER A 3 9.07 1.94 -11.39
N PHE A 4 7.82 1.53 -11.15
CA PHE A 4 7.29 1.39 -9.80
C PHE A 4 8.22 0.47 -8.98
N ASP A 5 8.63 0.93 -7.79
CA ASP A 5 9.50 0.17 -6.87
C ASP A 5 8.71 -0.16 -5.60
N ILE A 6 8.25 -1.41 -5.50
CA ILE A 6 7.45 -1.86 -4.36
C ILE A 6 8.21 -1.79 -3.04
N ARG A 7 9.53 -1.98 -3.02
CA ARG A 7 10.31 -1.96 -1.78
C ARG A 7 10.37 -0.55 -1.21
N ARG A 8 10.58 0.43 -2.10
CA ARG A 8 10.50 1.85 -1.74
C ARG A 8 9.11 2.21 -1.24
N PHE A 9 8.06 1.85 -1.99
CA PHE A 9 6.67 2.13 -1.61
C PHE A 9 6.30 1.55 -0.23
N VAL A 10 6.68 0.29 0.04
CA VAL A 10 6.47 -0.34 1.35
C VAL A 10 7.20 0.41 2.47
N GLY A 11 8.44 0.84 2.22
CA GLY A 11 9.20 1.67 3.17
C GLY A 11 8.50 2.99 3.47
N ASP A 12 8.03 3.68 2.44
CA ASP A 12 7.31 4.95 2.54
C ASP A 12 5.98 4.79 3.32
N LEU A 13 5.21 3.73 3.03
CA LEU A 13 3.98 3.41 3.77
C LEU A 13 4.24 3.19 5.26
N LYS A 14 5.29 2.46 5.62
CA LYS A 14 5.68 2.22 7.02
C LYS A 14 6.12 3.51 7.70
N GLY A 15 6.87 4.36 7.00
CA GLY A 15 7.21 5.71 7.46
C GLY A 15 5.99 6.59 7.73
N ALA A 16 4.92 6.40 6.95
CA ALA A 16 3.63 7.07 7.12
C ALA A 16 2.70 6.42 8.16
N GLY A 17 3.13 5.35 8.85
CA GLY A 17 2.37 4.71 9.91
C GLY A 17 1.46 3.55 9.48
N VAL A 18 1.78 2.90 8.35
CA VAL A 18 1.09 1.68 7.92
C VAL A 18 1.84 0.46 8.41
N VAL A 19 1.11 -0.45 9.05
CA VAL A 19 1.58 -1.79 9.37
C VAL A 19 1.08 -2.75 8.29
N ILE A 20 1.99 -3.53 7.72
CA ILE A 20 1.71 -4.49 6.63
C ILE A 20 1.99 -5.89 7.15
N SER A 21 0.99 -6.78 7.14
CA SER A 21 1.23 -8.19 7.41
C SER A 21 1.74 -8.91 6.16
N ASN A 22 2.59 -9.91 6.36
CA ASN A 22 3.20 -10.68 5.26
C ASN A 22 3.87 -9.80 4.18
N GLU A 23 4.60 -8.77 4.63
CA GLU A 23 5.34 -7.81 3.78
C GLU A 23 6.21 -8.49 2.72
N SER A 24 6.93 -9.56 3.09
CA SER A 24 7.79 -10.30 2.15
C SER A 24 7.00 -10.93 0.99
N ASP A 25 5.79 -11.43 1.25
CA ASP A 25 4.93 -12.04 0.21
C ASP A 25 4.37 -10.95 -0.72
N LEU A 26 3.93 -9.83 -0.16
CA LEU A 26 3.51 -8.65 -0.93
C LEU A 26 4.63 -8.19 -1.87
N ILE A 27 5.84 -7.96 -1.33
CA ILE A 27 7.00 -7.52 -2.12
C ILE A 27 7.31 -8.54 -3.21
N SER A 28 7.32 -9.84 -2.88
CA SER A 28 7.65 -10.90 -3.84
C SER A 28 6.66 -10.95 -4.99
N ARG A 29 5.35 -10.94 -4.71
CA ARG A 29 4.29 -11.04 -5.73
C ARG A 29 4.27 -9.82 -6.65
N VAL A 30 4.31 -8.63 -6.08
CA VAL A 30 4.28 -7.38 -6.85
C VAL A 30 5.56 -7.20 -7.68
N SER A 31 6.73 -7.56 -7.13
CA SER A 31 8.00 -7.49 -7.88
C SER A 31 8.04 -8.47 -9.06
N ALA A 32 7.40 -9.63 -8.94
CA ALA A 32 7.36 -10.65 -9.99
C ALA A 32 6.24 -10.42 -11.02
N ALA A 33 5.35 -9.46 -10.78
CA ALA A 33 4.21 -9.19 -11.65
C ALA A 33 4.63 -8.49 -12.94
N LYS A 34 3.97 -8.84 -14.05
CA LYS A 34 4.10 -8.13 -15.32
C LYS A 34 3.62 -6.67 -15.23
N ASP A 35 2.69 -6.41 -14.32
CA ASP A 35 2.09 -5.10 -14.04
C ASP A 35 2.04 -4.91 -12.51
N PRO A 36 3.12 -4.35 -11.91
CA PRO A 36 3.25 -4.21 -10.45
C PRO A 36 2.16 -3.34 -9.83
N GLU A 37 1.76 -2.25 -10.48
CA GLU A 37 0.74 -1.32 -9.96
C GLU A 37 -0.63 -2.00 -9.88
N ARG A 38 -0.99 -2.78 -10.92
CA ARG A 38 -2.23 -3.54 -10.93
C ARG A 38 -2.24 -4.67 -9.90
N GLU A 39 -1.12 -5.36 -9.73
CA GLU A 39 -1.02 -6.42 -8.71
C GLU A 39 -1.06 -5.83 -7.29
N LEU A 40 -0.42 -4.68 -7.06
CA LEU A 40 -0.51 -3.97 -5.80
C LEU A 40 -1.95 -3.57 -5.47
N SER A 41 -2.70 -3.05 -6.45
CA SER A 41 -4.10 -2.69 -6.22
C SER A 41 -4.99 -3.90 -5.90
N ARG A 42 -4.68 -5.08 -6.45
CA ARG A 42 -5.30 -6.33 -6.00
C ARG A 42 -5.05 -6.62 -4.53
N HIS A 43 -3.85 -6.32 -4.02
CA HIS A 43 -3.58 -6.46 -2.59
C HIS A 43 -4.35 -5.44 -1.73
N PHE A 44 -4.63 -4.23 -2.24
CA PHE A 44 -5.50 -3.30 -1.52
C PHE A 44 -6.94 -3.81 -1.42
N THR A 45 -7.48 -4.34 -2.51
CA THR A 45 -8.89 -4.81 -2.58
C THR A 45 -9.12 -6.20 -2.01
N GLN A 46 -8.15 -7.10 -2.17
CA GLN A 46 -8.25 -8.53 -1.82
C GLN A 46 -7.26 -8.94 -0.74
N GLY A 47 -6.59 -8.00 -0.07
CA GLY A 47 -5.50 -8.29 0.86
C GLY A 47 -5.81 -9.40 1.86
N ARG A 48 -7.00 -9.41 2.46
CA ARG A 48 -7.43 -10.46 3.40
C ARG A 48 -7.48 -11.85 2.77
N THR A 49 -7.88 -11.96 1.51
CA THR A 49 -7.89 -13.21 0.73
C THR A 49 -6.48 -13.61 0.26
N LEU A 50 -5.60 -12.63 0.09
CA LEU A 50 -4.20 -12.81 -0.32
C LEU A 50 -3.24 -12.90 0.87
N HIS A 51 -3.75 -13.08 2.09
CA HIS A 51 -2.96 -13.13 3.34
C HIS A 51 -2.10 -11.88 3.61
N VAL A 52 -2.38 -10.74 2.98
CA VAL A 52 -1.68 -9.45 3.20
C VAL A 52 -2.69 -8.44 3.73
N SER A 53 -2.47 -7.91 4.93
CA SER A 53 -3.38 -6.91 5.51
C SER A 53 -2.64 -5.61 5.80
N PHE A 54 -3.30 -4.51 5.48
CA PHE A 54 -2.83 -3.16 5.79
C PHE A 54 -3.59 -2.63 7.00
N ALA A 55 -2.85 -2.05 7.95
CA ALA A 55 -3.41 -1.34 9.08
C ALA A 55 -2.83 0.05 9.16
N VAL A 56 -3.68 1.07 9.29
CA VAL A 56 -3.31 2.48 9.31
C VAL A 56 -3.47 3.00 10.73
N ASP A 57 -2.40 3.58 11.27
CA ASP A 57 -2.45 4.33 12.53
C ASP A 57 -3.31 5.59 12.38
N HIS A 58 -4.44 5.65 13.09
CA HIS A 58 -5.39 6.77 13.01
C HIS A 58 -4.81 8.07 13.59
N ASN A 59 -3.78 7.98 14.43
CA ASN A 59 -3.10 9.13 15.03
C ASN A 59 -2.14 9.82 14.04
N ARG A 60 -1.93 9.25 12.85
CA ARG A 60 -1.03 9.79 11.83
C ARG A 60 -1.78 10.69 10.84
N PRO A 61 -1.15 11.78 10.38
CA PRO A 61 -1.79 12.70 9.45
C PRO A 61 -2.04 12.04 8.09
N GLU A 62 -3.31 12.05 7.66
CA GLU A 62 -3.77 11.47 6.39
C GLU A 62 -3.02 12.04 5.16
N ASN A 63 -2.62 13.31 5.22
CA ASN A 63 -1.88 13.98 4.15
C ASN A 63 -0.54 13.30 3.84
N GLY A 64 0.12 12.70 4.84
CA GLY A 64 1.37 11.97 4.63
C GLY A 64 1.15 10.70 3.80
N LEU A 65 0.05 9.98 4.05
CA LEU A 65 -0.32 8.79 3.29
C LEU A 65 -0.68 9.12 1.84
N ILE A 66 -1.45 10.19 1.62
CA ILE A 66 -1.78 10.64 0.25
C ILE A 66 -0.51 10.98 -0.54
N GLN A 67 0.47 11.64 0.11
CA GLN A 67 1.73 12.00 -0.53
C GLN A 67 2.56 10.78 -0.93
N VAL A 68 2.56 9.70 -0.12
CA VAL A 68 3.26 8.46 -0.46
C VAL A 68 2.74 7.83 -1.76
N PHE A 69 1.43 7.84 -1.99
CA PHE A 69 0.85 7.30 -3.23
C PHE A 69 1.26 8.13 -4.45
N LYS A 70 1.19 9.47 -4.33
CA LYS A 70 1.62 10.43 -5.36
C LYS A 70 3.09 10.27 -5.74
N ASP A 71 3.96 10.21 -4.73
CA ASP A 71 5.41 10.15 -4.94
C ASP A 71 5.84 8.82 -5.58
N ASN A 72 5.01 7.79 -5.48
CA ASN A 72 5.23 6.48 -6.09
C ASN A 72 4.45 6.30 -7.42
N GLY A 73 3.84 7.37 -7.95
CA GLY A 73 3.14 7.35 -9.25
C GLY A 73 1.87 6.51 -9.27
N LEU A 74 1.33 6.15 -8.10
CA LEU A 74 0.06 5.45 -8.00
C LEU A 74 -1.08 6.47 -8.13
N ASP A 75 -2.14 6.11 -8.87
CA ASP A 75 -3.30 6.98 -9.04
C ASP A 75 -3.86 7.46 -7.69
N ASP A 76 -3.79 8.78 -7.49
CA ASP A 76 -4.18 9.50 -6.27
C ASP A 76 -5.65 9.26 -5.87
N GLY A 77 -6.49 8.80 -6.81
CA GLY A 77 -7.92 8.61 -6.62
C GLY A 77 -8.28 7.17 -6.31
N TRP A 78 -7.96 6.24 -7.22
CA TRP A 78 -8.48 4.88 -7.15
C TRP A 78 -7.67 3.99 -6.19
N SER A 79 -6.35 3.90 -6.36
CA SER A 79 -5.50 3.04 -5.51
C SER A 79 -5.52 3.48 -4.04
N TYR A 80 -5.49 4.79 -3.79
CA TYR A 80 -5.59 5.34 -2.44
C TYR A 80 -6.96 5.08 -1.80
N ARG A 81 -8.06 5.24 -2.56
CA ARG A 81 -9.42 4.97 -2.06
C ARG A 81 -9.60 3.50 -1.70
N GLU A 82 -9.17 2.58 -2.57
CA GLU A 82 -9.24 1.14 -2.30
C GLU A 82 -8.40 0.76 -1.08
N PHE A 83 -7.20 1.33 -0.94
CA PHE A 83 -6.37 1.15 0.24
C PHE A 83 -7.09 1.61 1.52
N LYS A 84 -7.58 2.86 1.57
CA LYS A 84 -8.28 3.40 2.76
C LYS A 84 -9.54 2.62 3.13
N GLN A 85 -10.29 2.15 2.13
CA GLN A 85 -11.53 1.41 2.35
C GLN A 85 -11.28 0.04 2.98
N ASN A 86 -10.18 -0.62 2.62
CA ASN A 86 -9.89 -2.00 3.04
C ASN A 86 -8.85 -2.10 4.17
N ALA A 87 -8.07 -1.04 4.41
CA ALA A 87 -7.13 -0.99 5.51
C ALA A 87 -7.86 -0.92 6.86
N LYS A 88 -7.38 -1.70 7.83
CA LYS A 88 -7.88 -1.64 9.21
C LYS A 88 -7.38 -0.37 9.89
N GLN A 89 -8.22 0.34 10.63
CA GLN A 89 -7.75 1.42 11.50
C GLN A 89 -7.22 0.83 12.82
N ILE A 90 -6.07 1.31 13.26
CA ILE A 90 -5.42 0.97 14.53
C ILE A 90 -5.01 2.25 15.26
N GLY A 91 -4.84 2.18 16.58
CA GLY A 91 -4.58 3.34 17.43
C GLY A 91 -5.81 3.67 18.27
N GLU A 92 -5.63 3.65 19.59
CA GLU A 92 -6.56 4.12 20.62
C GLU A 92 -5.93 5.32 21.34
#